data_AF-A0A6J1WMT2-F1
#
_entry.id   AF-A0A6J1WMT2-F1
#
_cell.length_a   1.000
_cell.length_b   1.000
_cell.length_c   1.000
_cell.angle_alpha   90.00
_cell.angle_beta   90.00
_cell.angle_gamma   90.00
#
_symmetry.space_group_name_H-M   'P 1'
#
loop_
_entity.id
_entity.type
_entity.pdbx_description
1 polymer ?
#
loop_
_entity_poly.entity_id
_entity_poly.type
_entity_poly.pdbx_seq_one_letter_code
_entity_poly.pdbx_strand_id
1 'polypeptide(L)'
;MYSKVLVALCLVVAVASAVPAQPGGAWGGWGGPAGGAAGGVNPWLPPWLAGAPWLAQWSPCVGVGSSCLDCNTKLICTKIGGLQRACTDPTLPYCNLGQCSATPTAECAPATEAIVPL
;
A
#
# COMPACT_ATOMS: atom_id res chain seq x y z
N MET A 1 -20.95 -41.54 -3.42
CA MET A 1 -20.73 -40.55 -2.34
C MET A 1 -19.44 -39.76 -2.55
N TYR A 2 -18.33 -40.40 -2.95
CA TYR A 2 -17.03 -39.75 -3.21
C TYR A 2 -17.03 -38.64 -4.29
N SER A 3 -17.79 -38.80 -5.38
CA SER A 3 -17.83 -37.79 -6.45
C SER A 3 -18.37 -36.43 -5.99
N LYS A 4 -19.38 -36.41 -5.09
CA LYS A 4 -19.91 -35.15 -4.53
C LYS A 4 -18.90 -34.46 -3.62
N VAL A 5 -18.09 -35.24 -2.88
CA VAL A 5 -17.03 -34.72 -2.01
C VAL A 5 -15.91 -34.10 -2.84
N LEU A 6 -15.51 -34.75 -3.94
CA LEU A 6 -14.47 -34.22 -4.84
C LEU A 6 -14.91 -32.93 -5.55
N VAL A 7 -16.15 -32.87 -6.03
CA VAL A 7 -16.67 -31.64 -6.67
C VAL A 7 -16.77 -30.49 -5.66
N ALA A 8 -17.21 -30.75 -4.43
CA ALA A 8 -17.26 -29.75 -3.38
C ALA A 8 -15.85 -29.24 -3.02
N LEU A 9 -14.87 -30.14 -2.90
CA LEU A 9 -13.48 -29.77 -2.61
C LEU A 9 -12.89 -28.91 -3.72
N CYS A 10 -13.07 -29.30 -4.99
CA CYS A 10 -12.58 -28.54 -6.14
C CYS A 10 -13.20 -27.15 -6.21
N LEU A 11 -14.50 -27.02 -5.91
CA LEU A 11 -15.18 -25.72 -5.85
C LEU A 11 -14.61 -24.84 -4.74
N VAL A 12 -14.37 -25.39 -3.55
CA VAL A 12 -13.78 -24.63 -2.44
C VAL A 12 -12.37 -24.14 -2.78
N VAL A 13 -11.54 -24.99 -3.38
CA VAL A 13 -10.18 -24.61 -3.79
C VAL A 13 -10.19 -23.55 -4.89
N ALA A 14 -11.08 -23.69 -5.87
CA ALA A 14 -11.21 -22.72 -6.96
C ALA A 14 -11.72 -21.36 -6.47
N VAL A 15 -12.66 -21.34 -5.51
CA VAL A 15 -13.14 -20.09 -4.91
C VAL A 15 -12.04 -19.44 -4.05
N ALA A 16 -11.33 -20.24 -3.25
CA ALA A 16 -10.26 -19.72 -2.39
C ALA A 16 -9.09 -19.13 -3.17
N SER A 17 -8.75 -19.69 -4.34
CA SER A 17 -7.66 -19.17 -5.19
C SER A 17 -8.08 -17.99 -6.07
N ALA A 18 -9.39 -17.77 -6.27
CA ALA A 18 -9.93 -16.65 -7.02
C ALA A 18 -10.09 -15.38 -6.17
N VAL A 19 -9.91 -15.45 -4.85
CA VAL A 19 -9.89 -14.26 -4.00
C VAL A 19 -8.55 -13.54 -4.21
N PRO A 20 -8.52 -12.34 -4.83
CA PRO A 20 -7.31 -11.54 -4.84
C PRO A 20 -6.92 -11.30 -3.38
N ALA A 21 -5.63 -11.33 -3.05
CA ALA A 21 -5.16 -11.00 -1.70
C ALA A 21 -5.58 -9.56 -1.36
N GLN A 22 -6.78 -9.40 -0.81
CA GLN A 22 -7.33 -8.12 -0.42
C GLN A 22 -6.61 -7.69 0.85
N PRO A 23 -6.12 -6.45 0.91
CA PRO A 23 -5.50 -5.93 2.10
C PRO A 23 -6.60 -5.79 3.16
N GLY A 24 -6.55 -6.66 4.17
CA GLY A 24 -7.51 -6.69 5.28
C GLY A 24 -8.76 -7.51 4.98
N GLY A 25 -8.67 -8.83 5.14
CA GLY A 25 -9.87 -9.66 5.06
C GLY A 25 -9.62 -11.17 5.09
N ALA A 26 -9.09 -11.68 6.20
CA ALA A 26 -9.45 -13.02 6.70
C ALA A 26 -8.74 -13.24 8.04
N TRP A 27 -9.50 -13.64 9.06
CA TRP A 27 -9.09 -13.95 10.45
C TRP A 27 -9.00 -12.76 11.42
N GLY A 28 -10.15 -12.40 12.00
CA GLY A 28 -10.22 -11.60 13.22
C GLY A 28 -11.18 -10.41 13.13
N GLY A 29 -12.48 -10.66 13.31
CA GLY A 29 -13.43 -9.59 13.50
C GLY A 29 -13.25 -8.93 14.86
N TRP A 30 -12.84 -7.67 14.89
CA TRP A 30 -13.23 -6.66 15.88
C TRP A 30 -13.17 -5.29 15.18
N GLY A 31 -14.31 -4.61 15.14
CA GLY A 31 -14.55 -3.44 14.28
C GLY A 31 -13.65 -2.24 14.55
N GLY A 32 -13.34 -1.53 13.48
CA GLY A 32 -12.75 -0.19 13.48
C GLY A 32 -13.00 0.45 12.10
N PRO A 33 -13.30 1.75 12.03
CA PRO A 33 -13.82 2.37 10.81
C PRO A 33 -12.75 2.43 9.73
N ALA A 34 -13.20 2.21 8.50
CA ALA A 34 -12.43 2.39 7.28
C ALA A 34 -11.88 3.82 7.18
N GLY A 35 -10.60 3.95 6.84
CA GLY A 35 -10.00 5.24 6.48
C GLY A 35 -8.48 5.16 6.42
N GLY A 36 -7.94 5.02 5.20
CA GLY A 36 -6.53 5.30 4.90
C GLY A 36 -5.68 4.07 4.60
N ALA A 37 -5.18 4.01 3.35
CA ALA A 37 -4.08 3.19 2.84
C ALA A 37 -3.84 1.85 3.55
N ALA A 38 -4.46 0.80 3.01
CA ALA A 38 -4.40 -0.57 3.52
C ALA A 38 -3.00 -1.18 3.30
N GLY A 39 -2.07 -0.79 4.18
CA GLY A 39 -0.82 -1.48 4.39
C GLY A 39 -1.02 -2.68 5.30
N GLY A 40 -0.34 -3.79 5.02
CA GLY A 40 -0.41 -5.03 5.78
C GLY A 40 -0.10 -4.79 7.25
N VAL A 41 -1.15 -4.71 8.09
CA VAL A 41 -1.05 -4.58 9.53
C VAL A 41 -0.39 -5.83 10.10
N ASN A 42 0.84 -5.68 10.61
CA ASN A 42 1.54 -6.74 11.31
C ASN A 42 0.82 -7.01 12.66
N PRO A 43 0.23 -8.21 12.88
CA PRO A 43 -0.59 -8.49 14.07
C PRO A 43 0.17 -8.40 15.39
N TRP A 44 1.51 -8.46 15.32
CA TRP A 44 2.40 -8.43 16.48
C TRP A 44 2.82 -7.01 16.87
N LEU A 45 2.59 -6.02 16.00
CA LEU A 45 2.85 -4.62 16.30
C LEU A 45 1.61 -3.97 16.89
N PRO A 46 1.75 -3.16 17.96
CA PRO A 46 0.62 -2.41 18.47
C PRO A 46 0.10 -1.41 17.41
N PRO A 47 -1.20 -1.07 17.41
CA PRO A 47 -1.82 -0.29 16.34
C PRO A 47 -1.16 1.08 16.07
N TRP A 48 -0.69 1.75 17.12
CA TRP A 48 0.01 3.03 17.02
C TRP A 48 1.35 2.94 16.27
N LEU A 49 1.98 1.77 16.29
CA LEU A 49 3.22 1.49 15.57
C LEU A 49 2.92 0.96 14.16
N ALA A 50 1.92 0.09 14.04
CA ALA A 50 1.50 -0.51 12.78
C ALA A 50 0.94 0.53 11.79
N GLY A 51 0.37 1.65 12.26
CA GLY A 51 -0.11 2.75 11.41
C GLY A 51 0.89 3.89 11.23
N ALA A 52 2.11 3.77 11.75
CA ALA A 52 3.06 4.87 11.75
C ALA A 52 3.56 5.17 10.32
N PRO A 53 3.57 6.44 9.87
CA PRO A 53 3.91 6.80 8.48
C PRO A 53 5.39 6.59 8.14
N TRP A 54 6.25 6.54 9.15
CA TRP A 54 7.67 6.24 9.00
C TRP A 54 7.95 4.72 8.88
N LEU A 55 6.99 3.88 9.25
CA LEU A 55 7.11 2.44 9.13
C LEU A 55 6.73 2.01 7.72
N ALA A 56 7.55 1.13 7.14
CA ALA A 56 7.25 0.57 5.84
C ALA A 56 5.97 -0.29 5.89
N GLN A 57 5.05 -0.01 4.99
CA GLN A 57 3.77 -0.71 4.86
C GLN A 57 3.86 -1.73 3.72
N TRP A 58 3.35 -2.93 3.95
CA TRP A 58 3.26 -3.94 2.90
C TRP A 58 2.07 -3.67 1.99
N SER A 59 2.25 -3.69 0.67
CA SER A 59 1.20 -3.41 -0.31
C SER A 59 1.28 -4.40 -1.48
N PRO A 60 0.15 -4.95 -1.97
CA PRO A 60 0.19 -5.81 -3.14
C PRO A 60 0.54 -5.02 -4.40
N CYS A 61 1.40 -5.57 -5.27
CA CYS A 61 1.64 -5.00 -6.58
C CYS A 61 2.07 -6.03 -7.61
N VAL A 62 1.83 -5.71 -8.88
CA VAL A 62 1.97 -6.63 -10.01
C VAL A 62 3.09 -6.10 -10.92
N GLY A 63 4.31 -6.55 -10.69
CA GLY A 63 5.49 -6.16 -11.47
C GLY A 63 6.66 -5.73 -10.59
N VAL A 64 7.91 -5.91 -11.07
CA VAL A 64 9.10 -5.46 -10.34
C VAL A 64 9.43 -4.03 -10.78
N GLY A 65 9.58 -3.12 -9.83
CA GLY A 65 9.89 -1.72 -10.12
C GLY A 65 9.67 -0.81 -8.93
N SER A 66 9.81 0.48 -9.15
CA SER A 66 9.49 1.52 -8.16
C SER A 66 8.59 2.58 -8.79
N SER A 67 7.54 2.96 -8.09
CA SER A 67 6.64 4.03 -8.51
C SER A 67 6.36 4.99 -7.35
N CYS A 68 5.93 6.21 -7.68
CA CYS A 68 5.39 7.11 -6.67
C CYS A 68 3.92 6.78 -6.45
N LEU A 69 3.54 6.64 -5.18
CA LEU A 69 2.15 6.44 -4.78
C LEU A 69 1.51 7.80 -4.50
N ASP A 70 2.26 8.69 -3.84
CA ASP A 70 1.91 10.08 -3.60
C ASP A 70 3.16 10.96 -3.75
N CYS A 71 2.96 12.28 -3.65
CA CYS A 71 4.03 13.27 -3.70
C CYS A 71 5.17 13.05 -2.71
N ASN A 72 4.93 12.35 -1.59
CA ASN A 72 5.93 12.11 -0.55
C ASN A 72 6.08 10.61 -0.23
N THR A 73 5.50 9.73 -1.05
CA THR A 73 5.44 8.30 -0.76
C THR A 73 5.80 7.50 -2.00
N LYS A 74 6.76 6.57 -1.86
CA LYS A 74 7.14 5.64 -2.92
C LYS A 74 6.68 4.21 -2.62
N LEU A 75 6.39 3.47 -3.67
CA LEU A 75 6.10 2.04 -3.65
C LEU A 75 7.25 1.30 -4.32
N ILE A 76 7.91 0.40 -3.60
CA ILE A 76 8.96 -0.48 -4.12
C ILE A 76 8.36 -1.87 -4.31
N CYS A 77 8.21 -2.29 -5.55
CA CYS A 77 7.64 -3.55 -5.92
C CYS A 77 8.70 -4.61 -6.20
N THR A 78 8.59 -5.72 -5.48
CA THR A 78 9.41 -6.92 -5.63
C THR A 78 8.57 -8.07 -6.14
N LYS A 79 9.19 -9.22 -6.42
CA LYS A 79 8.47 -10.42 -6.91
C LYS A 79 7.44 -10.97 -5.93
N ILE A 80 7.58 -10.68 -4.64
CA ILE A 80 6.66 -11.15 -3.60
C ILE A 80 5.58 -10.10 -3.24
N GLY A 81 5.70 -8.90 -3.80
CA GLY A 81 4.81 -7.76 -3.59
C GLY A 81 5.57 -6.49 -3.21
N GLY A 82 4.86 -5.50 -2.70
CA GLY A 82 5.29 -4.11 -2.60
C GLY A 82 5.51 -3.62 -1.19
N LEU A 83 6.41 -2.64 -1.08
CA LEU A 83 6.76 -1.97 0.16
C LEU A 83 6.59 -0.46 -0.04
N GLN A 84 5.56 0.08 0.61
CA GLN A 84 5.26 1.50 0.62
C GLN A 84 6.08 2.18 1.71
N ARG A 85 6.78 3.26 1.36
CA ARG A 85 7.61 4.06 2.28
C ARG A 85 7.45 5.53 1.98
N ALA A 86 7.30 6.33 3.04
CA ALA A 86 7.43 7.77 2.95
C ALA A 86 8.88 8.16 2.61
N CYS A 87 9.05 9.27 1.88
CA CYS A 87 10.31 9.97 1.71
C CYS A 87 10.59 10.77 2.97
N THR A 88 11.18 10.11 3.96
CA THR A 88 11.42 10.67 5.30
C THR A 88 12.67 11.52 5.41
N ASP A 89 13.49 11.58 4.34
CA ASP A 89 14.70 12.41 4.33
C ASP A 89 14.27 13.88 4.12
N PRO A 90 14.59 14.79 5.06
CA PRO A 90 14.25 16.21 4.92
C PRO A 90 14.85 16.87 3.68
N THR A 91 15.94 16.33 3.14
CA THR A 91 16.60 16.85 1.94
C THR A 91 16.01 16.29 0.65
N LEU A 92 15.26 15.20 0.73
CA LEU A 92 14.62 14.52 -0.40
C LEU A 92 13.15 14.18 -0.07
N PRO A 93 12.30 15.16 0.26
CA PRO A 93 10.97 14.88 0.80
C PRO A 93 9.98 14.42 -0.27
N TYR A 94 10.27 14.67 -1.55
CA TYR A 94 9.33 14.42 -2.64
C TYR A 94 9.61 13.10 -3.35
N CYS A 95 8.60 12.47 -3.94
CA CYS A 95 8.77 11.32 -4.82
C CYS A 95 8.69 11.74 -6.28
N ASN A 96 9.74 11.44 -7.05
CA ASN A 96 9.77 11.56 -8.51
C ASN A 96 10.17 10.22 -9.13
N LEU A 97 9.34 9.71 -10.06
CA LEU A 97 9.63 8.50 -10.85
C LEU A 97 10.04 7.27 -10.00
N GLY A 98 9.43 7.12 -8.81
CA GLY A 98 9.72 6.02 -7.87
C GLY A 98 10.93 6.25 -6.96
N GLN A 99 11.56 7.43 -6.98
CA GLN A 99 12.69 7.79 -6.14
C GLN A 99 12.42 9.05 -5.32
N CYS A 100 13.05 9.15 -4.15
CA CYS A 100 12.95 10.36 -3.34
C CYS A 100 13.88 11.44 -3.92
N SER A 101 13.38 12.67 -4.01
CA SER A 101 13.97 13.82 -4.69
C SER A 101 13.80 15.09 -3.87
N ALA A 102 14.74 16.01 -4.01
CA ALA A 102 14.67 17.34 -3.40
C ALA A 102 13.62 18.24 -4.10
N THR A 103 13.38 17.99 -5.39
CA THR A 103 12.44 18.77 -6.21
C THR A 103 11.10 18.04 -6.33
N PRO A 104 9.96 18.72 -6.14
CA PRO A 104 8.64 18.14 -6.39
C PRO A 104 8.41 17.95 -7.90
N THR A 105 7.58 16.97 -8.28
CA THR A 105 6.98 16.93 -9.63
C THR A 105 6.09 18.16 -9.84
N ALA A 106 5.81 18.49 -11.11
CA ALA A 106 4.91 19.58 -11.46
C ALA A 106 3.51 19.45 -10.81
N GLU A 107 3.04 18.22 -10.60
CA GLU A 107 1.76 17.89 -9.96
C GLU A 107 1.79 18.03 -8.43
N CYS A 108 2.98 17.96 -7.84
CA CYS A 108 3.22 18.00 -6.40
C CYS A 108 3.83 19.32 -5.91
N ALA A 109 4.12 20.24 -6.84
CA ALA A 109 4.57 21.58 -6.50
C ALA A 109 3.42 22.33 -5.81
N PRO A 110 3.68 23.09 -4.73
CA PRO A 110 2.66 23.96 -4.17
C PRO A 110 2.18 24.89 -5.29
N ALA A 111 0.87 25.07 -5.40
CA ALA A 111 0.32 26.07 -6.30
C ALA A 111 0.96 27.41 -5.90
N THR A 112 1.82 27.95 -6.78
CA THR A 112 2.39 29.27 -6.60
C THR A 112 1.20 30.20 -6.42
N GLU A 113 0.98 30.68 -5.19
CA GLU A 113 0.09 31.80 -4.94
C GLU A 113 0.59 32.92 -5.85
N ALA A 114 -0.17 33.19 -6.90
CA ALA A 114 0.02 34.37 -7.71
C ALA A 114 -0.08 35.54 -6.74
N ILE A 115 1.05 36.15 -6.43
CA ILE A 115 1.11 37.42 -5.73
C ILE A 115 0.25 38.36 -6.58
N VAL A 116 -0.97 38.64 -6.12
CA VAL A 116 -1.80 39.69 -6.69
C VAL A 116 -1.14 40.98 -6.24
N PRO A 117 -0.48 41.74 -7.13
CA PRO A 117 0.01 43.05 -6.75
C PRO A 117 -1.21 43.93 -6.43
N LEU A 118 -1.26 44.42 -5.19
CA LEU A 118 -2.15 45.50 -4.76
C LEU A 118 -1.76 46.82 -5.42
#